data_AF-A0A126WVL7-F1
#
_entry.id   AF-A0A126WVL7-F1
#
_cell.length_a   1.000
_cell.length_b   1.000
_cell.length_c   1.000
_cell.angle_alpha   90.00
_cell.angle_beta   90.00
_cell.angle_gamma   90.00
#
_symmetry.space_group_name_H-M   'P 1'
#
loop_
_entity.id
_entity.type
_entity.pdbx_description
1 polymer ?
#
loop_
_entity_poly.entity_id
_entity_poly.type
_entity_poly.pdbx_seq_one_letter_code
_entity_poly.pdbx_strand_id
1 'polypeptide(L)'
;MVGLKLPAIARARRISKRKAMDRLTESLTANYSDSIVEVLDDLADNFLITDPAIADHPIVFASSGFLVMSGYSREEVIGRNGRIFQGPATDRRSVMEIREAIREERTVQISLLNYRKDGTPHWILFHLCPVVVEGRVIHFLAVQVPIVRRSRSGKRGLVFGACRDEVREELGSRLDSFQDADNRGLKAEELCEASDLEKQKATCAAKNILSILNYYRKHTDRALCGKRCSLATVAPLSSHLNISLGRIKQSFVLTDPYLPDMPIVYASDAFLSLTGYSRHEVLGRNCRFLNGPGTDVKALQEIKDSIQADQACTVRLLNYRKDESSFWNRLHISPVRNATGKIAFYVGVQINENSKDAHGLSPEMRQLSAVAAVKVAVRSLSAGPGPSSRSSSS
;
A
#
# COMPACT_ATOMS: atom_id res chain seq x y z
N MET A 1 -18.43 -35.97 44.69
CA MET A 1 -17.90 -34.61 44.79
C MET A 1 -16.86 -34.35 43.69
N VAL A 2 -17.24 -34.34 42.40
CA VAL A 2 -16.38 -33.86 41.30
C VAL A 2 -17.31 -33.39 40.18
N GLY A 3 -17.34 -32.09 39.85
CA GLY A 3 -18.19 -31.64 38.75
C GLY A 3 -18.44 -30.15 38.58
N LEU A 4 -17.49 -29.24 38.91
CA LEU A 4 -17.69 -27.80 38.67
C LEU A 4 -16.43 -26.99 38.26
N LYS A 5 -15.33 -27.63 37.81
CA LYS A 5 -14.07 -26.90 37.48
C LYS A 5 -13.84 -26.57 35.98
N LEU A 6 -14.57 -27.18 35.05
CA LEU A 6 -14.36 -27.01 33.60
C LEU A 6 -14.61 -25.58 33.04
N PRO A 7 -15.68 -24.85 33.41
CA PRO A 7 -15.96 -23.54 32.82
C PRO A 7 -15.02 -22.43 33.33
N ALA A 8 -14.53 -22.53 34.56
CA ALA A 8 -13.59 -21.56 35.13
C ALA A 8 -12.21 -21.61 34.46
N ILE A 9 -11.73 -22.81 34.13
CA ILE A 9 -10.44 -23.02 33.44
C ILE A 9 -10.52 -22.51 31.99
N ALA A 10 -11.62 -22.78 31.28
CA ALA A 10 -11.84 -22.26 29.92
C ALA A 10 -11.92 -20.72 29.90
N ARG A 11 -12.60 -20.12 30.89
CA ARG A 11 -12.68 -18.66 31.06
C ARG A 11 -11.32 -18.04 31.39
N ALA A 12 -10.55 -18.64 32.29
CA ALA A 12 -9.19 -18.20 32.62
C ALA A 12 -8.23 -18.29 31.43
N ARG A 13 -8.32 -19.37 30.63
CA ARG A 13 -7.55 -19.52 29.38
C ARG A 13 -7.93 -18.47 28.34
N ARG A 14 -9.21 -18.13 28.19
CA ARG A 14 -9.66 -17.03 27.30
C ARG A 14 -9.16 -15.67 27.76
N ILE A 15 -9.21 -15.37 29.06
CA ILE A 15 -8.70 -14.10 29.63
C ILE A 15 -7.19 -13.99 29.42
N SER A 16 -6.44 -15.07 29.69
CA SER A 16 -4.99 -15.11 29.46
C SER A 16 -4.64 -14.90 27.99
N LYS A 17 -5.36 -15.57 27.07
CA LYS A 17 -5.17 -15.42 25.62
C LYS A 17 -5.48 -13.99 25.15
N ARG A 18 -6.52 -13.35 25.69
CA ARG A 18 -6.87 -11.96 25.37
C ARG A 18 -5.79 -10.98 25.83
N LYS A 19 -5.32 -11.10 27.08
CA LYS A 19 -4.21 -10.28 27.59
C LYS A 19 -2.91 -10.44 26.78
N ALA A 20 -2.61 -11.65 26.30
CA ALA A 20 -1.45 -11.88 25.44
C ALA A 20 -1.60 -11.20 24.08
N MET A 21 -2.80 -11.21 23.50
CA MET A 21 -3.11 -10.52 22.25
C MET A 21 -3.07 -9.00 22.39
N ASP A 22 -3.54 -8.47 23.52
CA ASP A 22 -3.47 -7.04 23.83
C ASP A 22 -2.00 -6.58 23.89
N ARG A 23 -1.11 -7.34 24.56
CA ARG A 23 0.33 -7.05 24.61
C ARG A 23 1.03 -7.08 23.25
N LEU A 24 0.64 -8.00 22.37
CA LEU A 24 1.20 -8.08 21.01
C LEU A 24 0.74 -6.90 20.16
N THR A 25 -0.52 -6.50 20.32
CA THR A 25 -1.07 -5.30 19.67
C THR A 25 -0.39 -4.03 20.21
N GLU A 26 -0.13 -3.96 21.53
CA GLU A 26 0.65 -2.91 22.17
C GLU A 26 2.08 -2.83 21.61
N SER A 27 2.71 -3.96 21.27
CA SER A 27 4.03 -3.99 20.65
C SER A 27 4.07 -3.24 19.33
N LEU A 28 3.01 -3.38 18.52
CA LEU A 28 2.84 -2.58 17.32
C LEU A 28 2.59 -1.11 17.67
N THR A 29 1.55 -0.81 18.47
CA THR A 29 1.12 0.57 18.75
C THR A 29 2.10 1.39 19.60
N ALA A 30 3.12 0.76 20.20
CA ALA A 30 4.21 1.46 20.88
C ALA A 30 4.96 2.41 19.95
N ASN A 31 5.14 2.04 18.68
CA ASN A 31 5.89 2.82 17.69
C ASN A 31 5.03 3.77 16.85
N TYR A 32 3.71 3.67 16.93
CA TYR A 32 2.77 4.34 16.04
C TYR A 32 1.61 5.00 16.81
N SER A 33 0.89 5.93 16.20
CA SER A 33 -0.31 6.52 16.77
C SER A 33 -1.38 5.46 17.03
N ASP A 34 -2.30 5.77 17.95
CA ASP A 34 -3.29 4.79 18.40
C ASP A 34 -4.28 4.38 17.28
N SER A 35 -4.40 5.21 16.24
CA SER A 35 -5.19 4.96 15.03
C SER A 35 -4.57 3.98 14.02
N ILE A 36 -3.31 3.53 14.20
CA ILE A 36 -2.61 2.76 13.16
C ILE A 36 -3.32 1.46 12.82
N VAL A 37 -3.89 0.79 13.81
CA VAL A 37 -4.53 -0.53 13.63
C VAL A 37 -5.76 -0.39 12.73
N GLU A 38 -6.58 0.64 12.96
CA GLU A 38 -7.76 0.96 12.16
C GLU A 38 -7.37 1.23 10.70
N VAL A 39 -6.35 2.06 10.49
CA VAL A 39 -5.87 2.40 9.14
C VAL A 39 -5.33 1.19 8.40
N LEU A 40 -4.59 0.31 9.08
CA LEU A 40 -4.07 -0.91 8.48
C LEU A 40 -5.19 -1.94 8.20
N ASP A 41 -6.23 -1.98 9.03
CA ASP A 41 -7.37 -2.90 8.87
C ASP A 41 -8.24 -2.54 7.66
N ASP A 42 -8.29 -1.26 7.28
CA ASP A 42 -9.00 -0.75 6.10
C ASP A 42 -8.29 -1.06 4.77
N LEU A 43 -7.03 -1.51 4.80
CA LEU A 43 -6.28 -1.82 3.58
C LEU A 43 -6.74 -3.15 2.96
N ALA A 44 -6.96 -3.12 1.64
CA ALA A 44 -7.37 -4.30 0.88
C ALA A 44 -6.21 -5.29 0.62
N ASP A 45 -4.96 -4.87 0.81
CA ASP A 45 -3.78 -5.69 0.58
C ASP A 45 -3.69 -6.87 1.59
N ASN A 46 -3.13 -8.00 1.16
CA ASN A 46 -2.88 -9.14 2.05
C ASN A 46 -1.48 -9.01 2.66
N PHE A 47 -1.39 -8.68 3.94
CA PHE A 47 -0.09 -8.53 4.58
C PHE A 47 -0.11 -8.86 6.08
N LEU A 48 1.08 -9.11 6.58
CA LEU A 48 1.38 -9.35 7.98
C LEU A 48 2.44 -8.37 8.46
N ILE A 49 2.38 -7.99 9.74
CA ILE A 49 3.49 -7.31 10.42
C ILE A 49 3.96 -8.21 11.55
N THR A 50 5.27 -8.41 11.63
CA THR A 50 5.92 -9.19 12.69
C THR A 50 6.84 -8.31 13.51
N ASP A 51 7.05 -8.69 14.77
CA ASP A 51 7.94 -7.98 15.68
C ASP A 51 9.18 -8.83 15.99
N PRO A 52 10.36 -8.47 15.45
CA PRO A 52 11.60 -9.21 15.70
C PRO A 52 12.17 -8.99 17.11
N ALA A 53 11.69 -8.01 17.88
CA ALA A 53 12.12 -7.82 19.27
C ALA A 53 11.50 -8.86 20.22
N ILE A 54 10.45 -9.56 19.77
CA ILE A 54 9.83 -10.65 20.51
C ILE A 54 10.37 -11.98 20.00
N ALA A 55 10.70 -12.88 20.93
CA ALA A 55 11.15 -14.23 20.62
C ALA A 55 10.20 -14.92 19.64
N ASP A 56 10.77 -15.61 18.66
CA ASP A 56 10.06 -16.29 17.57
C ASP A 56 9.47 -15.38 16.48
N HIS A 57 9.74 -14.08 16.51
CA HIS A 57 9.26 -13.09 15.52
C HIS A 57 7.74 -13.21 15.27
N PRO A 58 6.91 -13.09 16.31
CA PRO A 58 5.49 -13.30 16.20
C PRO A 58 4.85 -12.25 15.29
N ILE A 59 3.77 -12.66 14.63
CA ILE A 59 2.86 -11.78 13.92
C ILE A 59 2.13 -10.93 14.96
N VAL A 60 2.27 -9.61 14.85
CA VAL A 60 1.62 -8.61 15.69
C VAL A 60 0.45 -7.92 14.98
N PHE A 61 0.36 -8.08 13.65
CA PHE A 61 -0.78 -7.61 12.86
C PHE A 61 -1.02 -8.52 11.65
N ALA A 62 -2.30 -8.73 11.31
CA ALA A 62 -2.71 -9.45 10.10
C ALA A 62 -3.90 -8.72 9.46
N SER A 63 -3.74 -8.32 8.20
CA SER A 63 -4.76 -7.55 7.48
C SER A 63 -6.02 -8.37 7.24
N SER A 64 -7.16 -7.69 7.10
CA SER A 64 -8.45 -8.32 6.78
C SER A 64 -8.37 -9.15 5.48
N GLY A 65 -7.71 -8.62 4.45
CA GLY A 65 -7.47 -9.34 3.19
C GLY A 65 -6.68 -10.63 3.39
N PHE A 66 -5.62 -10.59 4.21
CA PHE A 66 -4.84 -11.79 4.55
C PHE A 66 -5.69 -12.86 5.25
N LEU A 67 -6.52 -12.46 6.22
CA LEU A 67 -7.38 -13.39 6.97
C LEU A 67 -8.38 -14.08 6.03
N VAL A 68 -9.01 -13.32 5.12
CA VAL A 68 -9.93 -13.87 4.10
C VAL A 68 -9.19 -14.81 3.15
N MET A 69 -8.01 -14.42 2.66
CA MET A 69 -7.23 -15.22 1.71
C MET A 69 -6.74 -16.55 2.33
N SER A 70 -6.28 -16.51 3.57
CA SER A 70 -5.68 -17.66 4.26
C SER A 70 -6.71 -18.56 4.96
N GLY A 71 -7.89 -18.02 5.28
CA GLY A 71 -8.94 -18.70 6.02
C GLY A 71 -8.71 -18.80 7.53
N TYR A 72 -7.62 -18.24 8.06
CA TYR A 72 -7.35 -18.20 9.49
C TYR A 72 -8.05 -17.02 10.17
N SER A 73 -8.47 -17.19 11.43
CA SER A 73 -8.95 -16.08 12.25
C SER A 73 -7.80 -15.26 12.82
N ARG A 74 -8.06 -14.00 13.18
CA ARG A 74 -7.07 -13.11 13.79
C ARG A 74 -6.47 -13.74 15.05
N GLU A 75 -7.28 -14.38 15.89
CA GLU A 75 -6.86 -15.03 17.15
C GLU A 75 -6.03 -16.30 16.95
N GLU A 76 -6.02 -16.86 15.74
CA GLU A 76 -5.20 -18.00 15.36
C GLU A 76 -3.84 -17.56 14.83
N VAL A 77 -3.78 -16.37 14.21
CA VAL A 77 -2.60 -15.82 13.55
C VAL A 77 -1.75 -14.96 14.49
N ILE A 78 -2.35 -14.06 15.24
CA ILE A 78 -1.62 -13.14 16.12
C ILE A 78 -0.86 -13.93 17.19
N GLY A 79 0.42 -13.60 17.36
CA GLY A 79 1.34 -14.27 18.27
C GLY A 79 2.02 -15.52 17.71
N ARG A 80 1.72 -15.91 16.47
CA ARG A 80 2.39 -17.02 15.78
C ARG A 80 3.50 -16.52 14.87
N ASN A 81 4.50 -17.35 14.63
CA ASN A 81 5.46 -17.12 13.55
C ASN A 81 4.82 -17.47 12.18
N GLY A 82 5.18 -16.75 11.12
CA GLY A 82 4.67 -16.97 9.76
C GLY A 82 4.89 -18.38 9.19
N ARG A 83 5.76 -19.20 9.78
CA ARG A 83 5.93 -20.61 9.40
C ARG A 83 4.65 -21.44 9.50
N ILE A 84 3.63 -21.00 10.25
CA ILE A 84 2.36 -21.74 10.38
C ILE A 84 1.62 -21.91 9.05
N PHE A 85 1.93 -21.09 8.03
CA PHE A 85 1.33 -21.17 6.70
C PHE A 85 2.09 -22.12 5.76
N GLN A 86 3.21 -22.68 6.20
CA GLN A 86 4.02 -23.62 5.43
C GLN A 86 3.48 -25.04 5.62
N GLY A 87 3.64 -25.90 4.62
CA GLY A 87 3.21 -27.29 4.67
C GLY A 87 4.15 -28.23 3.94
N PRO A 88 3.75 -29.50 3.71
CA PRO A 88 4.64 -30.56 3.26
C PRO A 88 5.35 -30.28 1.92
N ALA A 89 4.68 -29.59 1.00
CA ALA A 89 5.22 -29.25 -0.32
C ALA A 89 5.80 -27.82 -0.38
N THR A 90 5.90 -27.10 0.73
CA THR A 90 6.59 -25.81 0.75
C THR A 90 8.09 -26.03 0.54
N ASP A 91 8.64 -25.44 -0.53
CA ASP A 91 10.05 -25.61 -0.87
C ASP A 91 10.98 -25.10 0.25
N ARG A 92 11.91 -25.96 0.67
CA ARG A 92 12.86 -25.68 1.76
C ARG A 92 13.90 -24.64 1.35
N ARG A 93 14.26 -24.53 0.07
CA ARG A 93 15.21 -23.51 -0.38
C ARG A 93 14.59 -22.12 -0.26
N SER A 94 13.33 -21.96 -0.70
CA SER A 94 12.59 -20.72 -0.50
C SER A 94 12.47 -20.32 0.97
N VAL A 95 12.20 -21.28 1.85
CA VAL A 95 12.14 -21.02 3.30
C VAL A 95 13.50 -20.61 3.87
N MET A 96 14.59 -21.23 3.42
CA MET A 96 15.95 -20.86 3.83
C MET A 96 16.29 -19.45 3.36
N GLU A 97 15.96 -19.08 2.13
CA GLU A 97 16.19 -17.73 1.60
C GLU A 97 15.45 -16.66 2.41
N ILE A 98 14.22 -16.93 2.84
CA ILE A 98 13.47 -16.03 3.73
C ILE A 98 14.18 -15.89 5.09
N ARG A 99 14.67 -16.99 5.68
CA ARG A 99 15.38 -16.94 6.97
C ARG A 99 16.68 -16.15 6.86
N GLU A 100 17.43 -16.33 5.79
CA GLU A 100 18.65 -15.57 5.53
C GLU A 100 18.34 -14.09 5.33
N ALA A 101 17.26 -13.76 4.59
CA ALA A 101 16.84 -12.37 4.42
C ALA A 101 16.45 -11.69 5.75
N ILE A 102 15.79 -12.43 6.66
CA ILE A 102 15.49 -11.95 8.01
C ILE A 102 16.78 -11.73 8.82
N ARG A 103 17.72 -12.69 8.78
CA ARG A 103 19.02 -12.62 9.47
C ARG A 103 19.88 -11.44 8.97
N GLU A 104 19.80 -11.14 7.68
CA GLU A 104 20.55 -10.08 7.01
C GLU A 104 19.79 -8.75 6.96
N GLU A 105 18.59 -8.68 7.55
CA GLU A 105 17.75 -7.49 7.57
C GLU A 105 17.52 -6.88 6.17
N ARG A 106 17.32 -7.74 5.16
CA ARG A 106 17.15 -7.31 3.75
C ARG A 106 15.77 -7.63 3.20
N THR A 107 15.38 -6.88 2.18
CA THR A 107 14.19 -7.18 1.38
C THR A 107 14.41 -8.45 0.56
N VAL A 108 13.35 -9.27 0.44
CA VAL A 108 13.32 -10.44 -0.45
C VAL A 108 11.96 -10.57 -1.11
N GLN A 109 11.93 -11.09 -2.34
CA GLN A 109 10.72 -11.41 -3.06
C GLN A 109 10.84 -12.82 -3.64
N ILE A 110 9.92 -13.71 -3.27
CA ILE A 110 10.00 -15.14 -3.62
C ILE A 110 8.63 -15.76 -3.84
N SER A 111 8.53 -16.66 -4.81
CA SER A 111 7.36 -17.51 -4.97
C SER A 111 7.37 -18.60 -3.89
N LEU A 112 6.29 -18.69 -3.12
CA LEU A 112 6.16 -19.62 -2.00
C LEU A 112 4.82 -20.36 -2.08
N LEU A 113 4.86 -21.66 -1.85
CA LEU A 113 3.65 -22.47 -1.68
C LEU A 113 3.21 -22.43 -0.22
N ASN A 114 2.12 -21.73 0.07
CA ASN A 114 1.51 -21.68 1.39
C ASN A 114 0.25 -22.56 1.43
N TYR A 115 -0.23 -22.82 2.65
CA TYR A 115 -1.42 -23.61 2.91
C TYR A 115 -2.45 -22.75 3.63
N ARG A 116 -3.70 -22.82 3.14
CA ARG A 116 -4.84 -22.24 3.84
C ARG A 116 -5.19 -23.08 5.07
N LYS A 117 -6.06 -22.55 5.92
CA LYS A 117 -6.55 -23.24 7.12
C LYS A 117 -7.16 -24.62 6.85
N ASP A 118 -7.84 -24.78 5.72
CA ASP A 118 -8.43 -26.06 5.30
C ASP A 118 -7.41 -27.06 4.72
N GLY A 119 -6.13 -26.69 4.67
CA GLY A 119 -5.05 -27.49 4.11
C GLY A 119 -4.90 -27.37 2.59
N THR A 120 -5.67 -26.50 1.93
CA THR A 120 -5.51 -26.30 0.47
C THR A 120 -4.21 -25.53 0.18
N PRO A 121 -3.32 -26.07 -0.68
CA PRO A 121 -2.11 -25.37 -1.07
C PRO A 121 -2.42 -24.26 -2.08
N HIS A 122 -1.80 -23.10 -1.94
CA HIS A 122 -1.89 -22.00 -2.88
C HIS A 122 -0.55 -21.27 -3.02
N TRP A 123 -0.24 -20.85 -4.25
CA TRP A 123 0.96 -20.08 -4.53
C TRP A 123 0.77 -18.62 -4.19
N ILE A 124 1.79 -18.04 -3.58
CA ILE A 124 1.90 -16.60 -3.35
C ILE A 124 3.25 -16.11 -3.84
N LEU A 125 3.26 -14.85 -4.26
CA LEU A 125 4.46 -14.05 -4.24
C LEU A 125 4.58 -13.42 -2.86
N PHE A 126 5.57 -13.89 -2.11
CA PHE A 126 5.93 -13.38 -0.79
C PHE A 126 6.94 -12.25 -0.94
N HIS A 127 6.61 -11.06 -0.44
CA HIS A 127 7.48 -9.89 -0.46
C HIS A 127 7.70 -9.39 0.96
N LEU A 128 8.91 -9.58 1.47
CA LEU A 128 9.30 -9.23 2.83
C LEU A 128 10.13 -7.95 2.82
N CYS A 129 9.78 -6.99 3.67
CA CYS A 129 10.51 -5.75 3.86
C CYS A 129 10.81 -5.51 5.35
N PRO A 130 12.06 -5.18 5.70
CA PRO A 130 12.36 -4.65 7.03
C PRO A 130 11.75 -3.25 7.18
N VAL A 131 11.15 -2.99 8.34
CA VAL A 131 10.71 -1.66 8.77
C VAL A 131 11.79 -1.09 9.67
N VAL A 132 12.59 -0.16 9.14
CA VAL A 132 13.80 0.35 9.79
C VAL A 132 13.57 1.73 10.38
N VAL A 133 14.11 1.93 11.58
CA VAL A 133 14.08 3.18 12.34
C VAL A 133 15.44 3.39 12.92
N GLU A 134 16.05 4.55 12.66
CA GLU A 134 17.35 4.89 13.26
C GLU A 134 18.39 3.77 13.10
N GLY A 135 18.35 3.09 11.94
CA GLY A 135 19.24 1.97 11.61
C GLY A 135 18.90 0.64 12.28
N ARG A 136 17.76 0.51 12.97
CA ARG A 136 17.29 -0.74 13.60
C ARG A 136 16.00 -1.23 12.96
N VAL A 137 15.91 -2.53 12.68
CA VAL A 137 14.64 -3.14 12.28
C VAL A 137 13.72 -3.23 13.48
N ILE A 138 12.58 -2.54 13.43
CA ILE A 138 11.56 -2.59 14.48
C ILE A 138 10.43 -3.58 14.15
N HIS A 139 10.20 -3.84 12.86
CA HIS A 139 9.20 -4.80 12.38
C HIS A 139 9.63 -5.39 11.04
N PHE A 140 9.04 -6.52 10.64
CA PHE A 140 9.03 -6.92 9.24
C PHE A 140 7.61 -6.89 8.68
N LEU A 141 7.46 -6.27 7.51
CA LEU A 141 6.25 -6.28 6.70
C LEU A 141 6.34 -7.41 5.67
N ALA A 142 5.34 -8.30 5.65
CA ALA A 142 5.25 -9.38 4.66
C ALA A 142 3.97 -9.24 3.84
N VAL A 143 4.10 -8.82 2.58
CA VAL A 143 3.00 -8.73 1.60
C VAL A 143 2.89 -10.05 0.83
N GLN A 144 1.67 -10.49 0.58
CA GLN A 144 1.37 -11.76 -0.08
C GLN A 144 0.40 -11.56 -1.25
N VAL A 145 0.87 -11.77 -2.48
CA VAL A 145 0.03 -11.67 -3.68
C VAL A 145 -0.23 -13.09 -4.20
N PRO A 146 -1.49 -13.58 -4.25
CA PRO A 146 -1.79 -14.88 -4.86
C PRO A 146 -1.28 -14.97 -6.29
N ILE A 147 -0.60 -16.06 -6.64
CA ILE A 147 -0.14 -16.32 -8.00
C ILE A 147 -1.20 -17.14 -8.72
N VAL A 148 -1.76 -16.61 -9.81
CA VAL A 148 -2.77 -17.32 -10.60
C VAL A 148 -2.08 -18.19 -11.65
N ARG A 149 -2.16 -19.52 -11.48
CA ARG A 149 -1.67 -20.45 -12.49
C ARG A 149 -2.50 -20.32 -13.77
N ARG A 150 -1.88 -19.84 -14.85
CA ARG A 150 -2.39 -20.06 -16.21
C ARG A 150 -1.92 -21.44 -16.65
N SER A 151 -2.85 -22.39 -16.74
CA SER A 151 -2.58 -23.68 -17.37
C SER A 151 -2.04 -23.43 -18.78
N ARG A 152 -0.81 -23.86 -19.07
CA ARG A 152 -0.30 -23.97 -20.45
C ARG A 152 -0.89 -25.22 -21.11
N SER A 153 -2.22 -25.36 -21.11
CA SER A 153 -2.91 -26.34 -21.94
C SER A 153 -3.11 -25.75 -23.33
N GLY A 154 -2.17 -26.05 -24.23
CA GLY A 154 -2.42 -26.18 -25.67
C GLY A 154 -2.45 -24.92 -26.55
N LYS A 155 -1.29 -24.32 -26.83
CA LYS A 155 -1.07 -23.72 -28.17
C LYS A 155 -0.58 -24.80 -29.12
N ARG A 156 -1.50 -25.52 -29.76
CA ARG A 156 -1.33 -25.97 -31.15
C ARG A 156 -2.34 -25.19 -31.97
N GLY A 157 -1.85 -24.49 -32.98
CA GLY A 157 -2.66 -23.57 -33.77
C GLY A 157 -3.86 -24.25 -34.40
N LEU A 158 -5.05 -23.67 -34.22
CA LEU A 158 -6.13 -23.87 -35.18
C LEU A 158 -5.99 -22.79 -36.26
N VAL A 159 -5.37 -23.21 -37.36
CA VAL A 159 -5.56 -22.60 -38.66
C VAL A 159 -6.97 -22.96 -39.12
N PHE A 160 -7.67 -21.96 -39.67
CA PHE A 160 -8.95 -22.10 -40.37
C PHE A 160 -8.94 -23.28 -41.35
N GLY A 161 -9.98 -24.12 -41.32
CA GLY A 161 -10.20 -25.17 -42.30
C GLY A 161 -11.59 -25.77 -42.14
N ALA A 162 -12.48 -25.47 -43.09
CA ALA A 162 -13.84 -25.95 -43.16
C ALA A 162 -13.93 -27.39 -43.71
N CYS A 163 -15.09 -28.02 -43.44
CA CYS A 163 -15.74 -29.13 -44.15
C CYS A 163 -15.51 -30.60 -43.71
N ARG A 164 -16.63 -31.15 -43.21
CA ARG A 164 -17.29 -32.44 -43.49
C ARG A 164 -17.03 -33.69 -42.64
N ASP A 165 -18.16 -34.38 -42.49
CA ASP A 165 -18.53 -35.55 -41.70
C ASP A 165 -17.81 -36.86 -42.05
N GLU A 166 -17.81 -37.81 -41.09
CA GLU A 166 -18.29 -39.22 -41.19
C GLU A 166 -17.45 -40.26 -40.41
N VAL A 167 -18.15 -40.91 -39.47
CA VAL A 167 -18.11 -42.28 -38.90
C VAL A 167 -17.07 -43.31 -39.42
N ARG A 168 -16.34 -44.02 -38.53
CA ARG A 168 -16.53 -45.47 -38.15
C ARG A 168 -15.30 -46.13 -37.45
N GLU A 169 -15.67 -47.04 -36.53
CA GLU A 169 -15.03 -48.13 -35.77
C GLU A 169 -13.59 -48.64 -35.97
N GLU A 170 -13.09 -49.10 -34.81
CA GLU A 170 -12.32 -50.33 -34.51
C GLU A 170 -11.22 -50.82 -35.47
N LEU A 171 -10.02 -50.98 -34.91
CA LEU A 171 -9.31 -52.27 -34.88
C LEU A 171 -8.19 -52.22 -33.84
N GLY A 172 -8.23 -53.20 -32.93
CA GLY A 172 -7.17 -53.44 -31.97
C GLY A 172 -5.93 -54.04 -32.65
N SER A 173 -4.76 -53.67 -32.13
CA SER A 173 -3.60 -54.55 -32.18
C SER A 173 -2.76 -54.34 -30.93
N ARG A 174 -2.74 -55.40 -30.12
CA ARG A 174 -1.81 -55.64 -29.02
C ARG A 174 -0.40 -55.72 -29.61
N LEU A 175 0.53 -54.94 -29.05
CA LEU A 175 1.93 -55.36 -28.97
C LEU A 175 2.42 -55.09 -27.55
N ASP A 176 2.52 -56.18 -26.78
CA ASP A 176 3.31 -56.24 -25.56
C ASP A 176 4.79 -56.05 -25.93
N SER A 177 5.44 -55.06 -25.32
CA SER A 177 6.87 -55.18 -25.02
C SER A 177 7.10 -54.70 -23.60
N PHE A 178 7.81 -55.54 -22.87
CA PHE A 178 7.96 -55.55 -21.44
C PHE A 178 8.67 -54.30 -20.90
N GLN A 179 8.29 -54.01 -19.65
CA GLN A 179 8.83 -53.05 -18.71
C GLN A 179 10.34 -52.81 -18.81
N ASP A 180 10.71 -51.54 -18.90
CA ASP A 180 11.80 -51.03 -18.07
C ASP A 180 11.22 -49.94 -17.16
N ALA A 181 10.84 -50.38 -15.96
CA ALA A 181 10.22 -49.58 -14.93
C ALA A 181 11.30 -49.10 -13.97
N ASP A 182 12.06 -48.07 -14.34
CA ASP A 182 12.74 -47.22 -13.37
C ASP A 182 13.15 -45.86 -13.96
N ASN A 183 12.19 -44.94 -14.01
CA ASN A 183 12.47 -43.49 -13.99
C ASN A 183 11.23 -42.67 -13.60
N ARG A 184 10.43 -43.21 -12.66
CA ARG A 184 9.36 -42.45 -12.01
C ARG A 184 9.90 -41.94 -10.68
N GLY A 185 10.54 -40.77 -10.70
CA GLY A 185 11.16 -40.29 -9.47
C GLY A 185 11.44 -38.81 -9.31
N LEU A 186 11.44 -37.97 -10.35
CA LEU A 186 11.56 -36.51 -10.17
C LEU A 186 10.78 -35.81 -11.29
N LYS A 187 9.45 -35.76 -11.16
CA LYS A 187 8.75 -34.63 -11.79
C LYS A 187 9.28 -33.41 -11.08
N ALA A 188 10.17 -32.66 -11.73
CA ALA A 188 10.56 -31.33 -11.29
C ALA A 188 9.26 -30.57 -11.02
N GLU A 189 8.93 -30.41 -9.74
CA GLU A 189 7.77 -29.63 -9.31
C GLU A 189 7.99 -28.23 -9.87
N GLU A 190 7.19 -27.86 -10.88
CA GLU A 190 7.29 -26.55 -11.52
C GLU A 190 7.21 -25.46 -10.44
N LEU A 191 8.38 -24.86 -10.16
CA LEU A 191 8.51 -23.61 -9.42
C LEU A 191 7.55 -22.62 -10.07
N CYS A 192 6.48 -22.26 -9.36
CA CYS A 192 5.48 -21.35 -9.91
C CYS A 192 6.05 -19.94 -9.86
N GLU A 193 6.58 -19.44 -10.96
CA GLU A 193 7.09 -18.07 -11.03
C GLU A 193 5.95 -17.04 -11.07
N ALA A 194 6.11 -15.96 -10.30
CA ALA A 194 5.21 -14.82 -10.36
C ALA A 194 5.48 -13.96 -11.60
N SER A 195 4.41 -13.49 -12.22
CA SER A 195 4.45 -12.51 -13.31
C SER A 195 4.94 -11.14 -12.84
N ASP A 196 5.42 -10.32 -13.77
CA ASP A 196 5.84 -8.94 -13.47
C ASP A 196 4.71 -8.10 -12.88
N LEU A 197 3.46 -8.37 -13.27
CA LEU A 197 2.29 -7.72 -12.68
C LEU A 197 2.12 -8.06 -11.19
N GLU A 198 2.29 -9.34 -10.81
CA GLU A 198 2.23 -9.77 -9.42
C GLU A 198 3.40 -9.18 -8.60
N LYS A 199 4.61 -9.13 -9.18
CA LYS A 199 5.78 -8.48 -8.58
C LYS A 199 5.60 -6.98 -8.36
N GLN A 200 5.02 -6.30 -9.35
CA GLN A 200 4.71 -4.88 -9.26
C GLN A 200 3.62 -4.64 -8.21
N LYS A 201 2.55 -5.43 -8.18
CA LYS A 201 1.50 -5.35 -7.14
C LYS A 201 2.08 -5.50 -5.74
N ALA A 202 2.91 -6.52 -5.51
CA ALA A 202 3.53 -6.75 -4.21
C ALA A 202 4.43 -5.57 -3.79
N THR A 203 5.22 -5.04 -4.73
CA THR A 203 6.10 -3.89 -4.49
C THR A 203 5.30 -2.61 -4.20
N CYS A 204 4.23 -2.36 -4.94
CA CYS A 204 3.37 -1.19 -4.73
C CYS A 204 2.65 -1.25 -3.39
N ALA A 205 2.08 -2.41 -3.03
CA ALA A 205 1.45 -2.64 -1.74
C ALA A 205 2.45 -2.42 -0.59
N ALA A 206 3.64 -3.00 -0.69
CA ALA A 206 4.68 -2.84 0.33
C ALA A 206 5.10 -1.37 0.50
N LYS A 207 5.33 -0.65 -0.60
CA LYS A 207 5.65 0.78 -0.56
C LYS A 207 4.54 1.61 0.09
N ASN A 208 3.28 1.32 -0.23
CA ASN A 208 2.13 2.00 0.35
C ASN A 208 2.07 1.78 1.87
N ILE A 209 2.12 0.52 2.32
CA ILE A 209 2.04 0.16 3.74
C ILE A 209 3.23 0.74 4.52
N LEU A 210 4.44 0.66 3.97
CA LEU A 210 5.62 1.29 4.60
C LEU A 210 5.44 2.81 4.75
N SER A 211 4.85 3.47 3.75
CA SER A 211 4.54 4.90 3.84
C SER A 211 3.54 5.19 4.95
N ILE A 212 2.49 4.37 5.10
CA ILE A 212 1.49 4.50 6.17
C ILE A 212 2.14 4.32 7.54
N LEU A 213 2.93 3.25 7.72
CA LEU A 213 3.65 3.00 8.96
C LEU A 213 4.57 4.17 9.32
N ASN A 214 5.32 4.70 8.36
CA ASN A 214 6.17 5.87 8.59
C ASN A 214 5.38 7.14 8.93
N TYR A 215 4.24 7.37 8.28
CA TYR A 215 3.39 8.54 8.51
C TYR A 215 2.79 8.56 9.91
N TYR A 216 2.30 7.42 10.40
CA TYR A 216 1.67 7.30 11.71
C TYR A 216 2.68 7.02 12.84
N ARG A 217 3.99 7.10 12.56
CA ARG A 217 5.03 6.90 13.56
C ARG A 217 4.92 7.92 14.70
N LYS A 218 5.01 7.45 15.95
CA LYS A 218 5.23 8.34 17.09
C LYS A 218 6.65 8.92 16.96
N HIS A 219 6.77 10.21 16.71
CA HIS A 219 8.06 10.91 16.80
C HIS A 219 8.42 11.00 18.28
N THR A 220 9.12 9.99 18.81
CA THR A 220 9.73 10.09 20.13
C THR A 220 10.85 11.11 20.02
N ASP A 221 10.67 12.27 20.67
CA ASP A 221 11.67 13.32 20.74
C ASP A 221 12.84 12.81 21.59
N ARG A 222 13.79 12.10 20.96
CA ARG A 222 15.03 11.66 21.59
C ARG A 222 16.19 11.90 20.66
N ALA A 223 17.01 12.86 21.09
CA ALA A 223 18.11 13.42 20.34
C ALA A 223 19.24 12.41 20.05
N LEU A 224 19.92 12.70 18.93
CA LEU A 224 21.32 12.42 18.55
C LEU A 224 21.64 11.18 17.68
N CYS A 225 21.87 11.53 16.40
CA CYS A 225 23.04 11.22 15.55
C CYS A 225 23.24 9.78 15.00
N GLY A 226 23.30 9.69 13.66
CA GLY A 226 24.11 8.68 12.99
C GLY A 226 23.66 8.23 11.58
N LYS A 227 24.01 9.02 10.56
CA LYS A 227 24.23 8.64 9.14
C LYS A 227 23.17 7.79 8.39
N ARG A 228 22.54 8.49 7.42
CA ARG A 228 22.13 8.10 6.06
C ARG A 228 21.56 6.68 5.85
N CYS A 229 20.24 6.62 5.68
CA CYS A 229 19.59 5.81 4.65
C CYS A 229 18.40 6.61 4.09
N SER A 230 18.49 6.99 2.81
CA SER A 230 17.49 7.76 2.07
C SER A 230 16.42 6.84 1.49
N LEU A 231 15.25 6.79 2.12
CA LEU A 231 14.00 6.40 1.48
C LEU A 231 13.05 7.59 1.59
N ALA A 232 12.47 8.00 0.47
CA ALA A 232 11.65 9.20 0.31
C ALA A 232 10.31 9.04 1.05
N THR A 233 10.34 9.23 2.37
CA THR A 233 9.17 9.33 3.25
C THR A 233 8.50 10.69 3.03
N VAL A 234 7.21 10.71 2.71
CA VAL A 234 6.37 11.91 2.84
C VAL A 234 6.36 12.28 4.32
N ALA A 235 7.11 13.32 4.69
CA ALA A 235 7.05 13.85 6.05
C ALA A 235 5.62 14.35 6.33
N PRO A 236 5.00 13.96 7.46
CA PRO A 236 3.69 14.49 7.81
C PRO A 236 3.74 16.02 7.89
N LEU A 237 2.76 16.69 7.29
CA LEU A 237 2.61 18.14 7.41
C LEU A 237 2.44 18.51 8.88
N SER A 238 3.01 19.63 9.30
CA SER A 238 2.86 20.09 10.68
C SER A 238 1.37 20.26 11.05
N SER A 239 1.05 20.04 12.32
CA SER A 239 -0.32 20.22 12.85
C SER A 239 -0.89 21.59 12.50
N HIS A 240 -0.08 22.65 12.61
CA HIS A 240 -0.47 24.01 12.24
C HIS A 240 -0.83 24.18 10.76
N LEU A 241 -0.10 23.53 9.86
CA LEU A 241 -0.43 23.56 8.43
C LEU A 241 -1.74 22.83 8.17
N ASN A 242 -1.90 21.62 8.73
CA ASN A 242 -3.12 20.83 8.59
C ASN A 242 -4.36 21.59 9.08
N ILE A 243 -4.28 22.26 10.23
CA ILE A 243 -5.37 23.08 10.76
C ILE A 243 -5.68 24.26 9.82
N SER A 244 -4.66 24.90 9.26
CA SER A 244 -4.85 26.04 8.34
C SER A 244 -5.49 25.61 7.02
N LEU A 245 -5.00 24.51 6.44
CA LEU A 245 -5.53 23.93 5.22
C LEU A 245 -6.96 23.40 5.39
N GLY A 246 -7.31 22.85 6.57
CA GLY A 246 -8.64 22.35 6.88
C GLY A 246 -9.74 23.43 6.91
N ARG A 247 -9.38 24.72 6.96
CA ARG A 247 -10.35 25.83 6.90
C ARG A 247 -10.80 26.15 5.47
N ILE A 248 -10.03 25.72 4.47
CA ILE A 248 -10.31 25.99 3.05
C ILE A 248 -11.41 25.03 2.58
N LYS A 249 -12.53 25.58 2.08
CA LYS A 249 -13.72 24.80 1.74
C LYS A 249 -13.75 24.30 0.29
N GLN A 250 -12.80 24.74 -0.54
CA GLN A 250 -12.69 24.32 -1.94
C GLN A 250 -12.05 22.92 -2.06
N SER A 251 -12.32 22.22 -3.16
CA SER A 251 -11.64 20.96 -3.49
C SER A 251 -10.21 21.25 -3.91
N PHE A 252 -9.23 20.78 -3.14
CA PHE A 252 -7.83 20.87 -3.51
C PHE A 252 -6.99 19.75 -2.91
N VAL A 253 -5.82 19.55 -3.50
CA VAL A 253 -4.75 18.67 -3.01
C VAL A 253 -3.42 19.41 -3.01
N LEU A 254 -2.50 19.00 -2.14
CA LEU A 254 -1.09 19.35 -2.24
C LEU A 254 -0.29 18.12 -2.67
N THR A 255 0.63 18.30 -3.61
CA THR A 255 1.60 17.28 -4.01
C THR A 255 3.02 17.73 -3.74
N ASP A 256 3.90 16.80 -3.39
CA ASP A 256 5.30 17.07 -3.09
C ASP A 256 6.19 16.78 -4.33
N PRO A 257 6.76 17.80 -4.98
CA PRO A 257 7.55 17.61 -6.20
C PRO A 257 8.92 16.95 -5.94
N TYR A 258 9.39 16.88 -4.69
CA TYR A 258 10.68 16.28 -4.35
C TYR A 258 10.59 14.79 -4.06
N LEU A 259 9.38 14.25 -3.97
CA LEU A 259 9.16 12.83 -3.80
C LEU A 259 8.93 12.13 -5.16
N PRO A 260 9.37 10.87 -5.30
CA PRO A 260 9.13 10.10 -6.51
C PRO A 260 7.65 10.10 -6.86
N ASP A 261 7.34 10.38 -8.12
CA ASP A 261 5.98 10.38 -8.67
C ASP A 261 5.05 11.53 -8.22
N MET A 262 5.56 12.53 -7.50
CA MET A 262 4.80 13.70 -7.02
C MET A 262 3.48 13.30 -6.32
N PRO A 263 3.56 12.53 -5.23
CA PRO A 263 2.39 12.00 -4.54
C PRO A 263 1.62 13.12 -3.83
N ILE A 264 0.32 12.88 -3.62
CA ILE A 264 -0.54 13.72 -2.78
C ILE A 264 -0.07 13.59 -1.33
N VAL A 265 0.21 14.73 -0.70
CA VAL A 265 0.59 14.84 0.72
C VAL A 265 -0.51 15.48 1.57
N TYR A 266 -1.51 16.09 0.93
CA TYR A 266 -2.73 16.59 1.57
C TYR A 266 -3.91 16.54 0.60
N ALA A 267 -5.09 16.19 1.11
CA ALA A 267 -6.34 16.22 0.38
C ALA A 267 -7.45 16.87 1.23
N SER A 268 -8.12 17.89 0.68
CA SER A 268 -9.22 18.57 1.36
C SER A 268 -10.47 17.70 1.42
N ASP A 269 -11.34 17.90 2.42
CA ASP A 269 -12.61 17.16 2.52
C ASP A 269 -13.47 17.33 1.26
N ALA A 270 -13.46 18.53 0.66
CA ALA A 270 -14.18 18.79 -0.58
C ALA A 270 -13.64 17.98 -1.77
N PHE A 271 -12.33 17.69 -1.82
CA PHE A 271 -11.75 16.81 -2.82
C PHE A 271 -12.18 15.35 -2.62
N LEU A 272 -12.20 14.88 -1.37
CA LEU A 272 -12.67 13.54 -1.04
C LEU A 272 -14.15 13.37 -1.40
N SER A 273 -14.99 14.33 -1.00
CA SER A 273 -16.42 14.34 -1.35
C SER A 273 -16.65 14.44 -2.86
N LEU A 274 -15.85 15.24 -3.57
CA LEU A 274 -15.93 15.33 -5.03
C LEU A 274 -15.61 13.97 -5.65
N THR A 275 -14.48 13.36 -5.30
CA THR A 275 -13.98 12.19 -6.03
C THR A 275 -14.56 10.85 -5.55
N GLY A 276 -15.16 10.82 -4.35
CA GLY A 276 -15.66 9.61 -3.71
C GLY A 276 -14.56 8.73 -3.09
N TYR A 277 -13.30 9.13 -3.18
CA TYR A 277 -12.19 8.44 -2.52
C TYR A 277 -12.03 8.92 -1.09
N SER A 278 -11.66 8.00 -0.21
CA SER A 278 -11.27 8.34 1.15
C SER A 278 -9.86 8.94 1.20
N ARG A 279 -9.53 9.59 2.32
CA ARG A 279 -8.21 10.22 2.51
C ARG A 279 -7.06 9.22 2.39
N HIS A 280 -7.20 8.04 2.97
CA HIS A 280 -6.14 7.02 2.94
C HIS A 280 -5.95 6.42 1.54
N GLU A 281 -6.99 6.40 0.71
CA GLU A 281 -6.90 5.92 -0.67
C GLU A 281 -6.17 6.88 -1.62
N VAL A 282 -6.01 8.15 -1.24
CA VAL A 282 -5.44 9.20 -2.10
C VAL A 282 -4.07 9.69 -1.63
N LEU A 283 -3.82 9.73 -0.32
CA LEU A 283 -2.51 10.12 0.21
C LEU A 283 -1.42 9.14 -0.27
N GLY A 284 -0.26 9.67 -0.65
CA GLY A 284 0.86 8.87 -1.17
C GLY A 284 0.73 8.48 -2.64
N ARG A 285 -0.37 8.80 -3.32
CA ARG A 285 -0.57 8.50 -4.75
C ARG A 285 -0.48 9.76 -5.59
N ASN A 286 -0.03 9.63 -6.82
CA ASN A 286 -0.19 10.68 -7.82
C ASN A 286 -1.67 10.81 -8.24
N CYS A 287 -2.16 12.04 -8.45
CA CYS A 287 -3.55 12.33 -8.83
C CYS A 287 -4.05 11.63 -10.10
N ARG A 288 -3.16 11.05 -10.94
CA ARG A 288 -3.53 10.36 -12.19
C ARG A 288 -4.46 9.16 -12.00
N PHE A 289 -4.69 8.69 -10.77
CA PHE A 289 -5.72 7.67 -10.52
C PHE A 289 -7.15 8.15 -10.88
N LEU A 290 -7.35 9.46 -11.02
CA LEU A 290 -8.61 10.04 -11.51
C LEU A 290 -8.72 10.01 -13.05
N ASN A 291 -7.67 9.62 -13.77
CA ASN A 291 -7.71 9.52 -15.22
C ASN A 291 -8.42 8.23 -15.64
N GLY A 292 -9.03 8.24 -16.82
CA GLY A 292 -9.66 7.07 -17.41
C GLY A 292 -9.72 7.16 -18.94
N PRO A 293 -10.52 6.29 -19.60
CA PRO A 293 -10.47 6.12 -21.05
C PRO A 293 -10.71 7.38 -21.88
N GLY A 294 -11.52 8.32 -21.39
CA GLY A 294 -11.84 9.58 -22.06
C GLY A 294 -11.00 10.78 -21.61
N THR A 295 -9.98 10.58 -20.78
CA THR A 295 -9.10 11.67 -20.35
C THR A 295 -8.20 12.12 -21.50
N ASP A 296 -8.25 13.40 -21.87
CA ASP A 296 -7.46 13.94 -22.98
C ASP A 296 -5.96 13.96 -22.66
N VAL A 297 -5.17 13.28 -23.50
CA VAL A 297 -3.71 13.21 -23.40
C VAL A 297 -3.06 14.58 -23.61
N LYS A 298 -3.65 15.48 -24.41
CA LYS A 298 -3.11 16.83 -24.61
C LYS A 298 -3.18 17.66 -23.34
N ALA A 299 -4.29 17.60 -22.61
CA ALA A 299 -4.42 18.25 -21.31
C ALA A 299 -3.43 17.69 -20.28
N LEU A 300 -3.16 16.37 -20.30
CA LEU A 300 -2.14 15.77 -19.45
C LEU A 300 -0.72 16.23 -19.80
N GLN A 301 -0.44 16.41 -21.09
CA GLN A 301 0.85 16.92 -21.55
C GLN A 301 1.04 18.39 -21.14
N GLU A 302 0.00 19.23 -21.27
CA GLU A 302 0.04 20.63 -20.82
C GLU A 302 0.30 20.75 -19.31
N ILE A 303 -0.31 19.90 -18.49
CA ILE A 303 0.00 19.80 -17.05
C ILE A 303 1.49 19.49 -16.84
N LYS A 304 2.01 18.48 -17.55
CA LYS A 304 3.39 18.02 -17.41
C LYS A 304 4.38 19.12 -17.79
N ASP A 305 4.15 19.79 -18.92
CA ASP A 305 5.00 20.86 -19.42
C ASP A 305 4.98 22.06 -18.46
N SER A 306 3.81 22.40 -17.92
CA SER A 306 3.66 23.49 -16.95
C SER A 306 4.37 23.20 -15.62
N ILE A 307 4.28 21.96 -15.13
CA ILE A 307 5.03 21.53 -13.94
C ILE A 307 6.53 21.61 -14.20
N GLN A 308 7.01 21.12 -15.35
CA GLN A 308 8.44 21.19 -15.72
C GLN A 308 8.96 22.63 -15.87
N ALA A 309 8.10 23.56 -16.27
CA ALA A 309 8.42 24.98 -16.42
C ALA A 309 8.23 25.79 -15.11
N ASP A 310 7.89 25.14 -13.99
CA ASP A 310 7.54 25.80 -12.72
C ASP A 310 6.41 26.85 -12.86
N GLN A 311 5.48 26.64 -13.81
CA GLN A 311 4.37 27.55 -14.12
C GLN A 311 3.02 27.03 -13.62
N ALA A 312 2.09 27.96 -13.45
CA ALA A 312 0.68 27.62 -13.20
C ALA A 312 -0.02 27.33 -14.53
N CYS A 313 -0.98 26.41 -14.52
CA CYS A 313 -1.82 26.11 -15.67
C CYS A 313 -3.27 25.84 -15.24
N THR A 314 -4.19 26.03 -16.17
CA THR A 314 -5.59 25.65 -15.99
C THR A 314 -6.03 24.83 -17.18
N VAL A 315 -6.39 23.58 -16.92
CA VAL A 315 -6.84 22.66 -17.97
C VAL A 315 -8.23 22.15 -17.66
N ARG A 316 -8.92 21.71 -18.71
CA ARG A 316 -10.21 21.02 -18.61
C ARG A 316 -10.00 19.58 -19.06
N LEU A 317 -10.27 18.62 -18.19
CA LEU A 317 -10.10 17.20 -18.50
C LEU A 317 -11.23 16.35 -17.89
N LEU A 318 -11.51 15.22 -18.52
CA LEU A 318 -12.46 14.25 -18.00
C LEU A 318 -11.78 13.41 -16.90
N ASN A 319 -12.37 13.39 -15.71
CA ASN A 319 -11.92 12.56 -14.59
C ASN A 319 -13.01 11.59 -14.14
N TYR A 320 -12.59 10.53 -13.45
CA TYR A 320 -13.43 9.43 -13.01
C TYR A 320 -13.39 9.33 -11.49
N ARG A 321 -14.57 9.24 -10.89
CA ARG A 321 -14.77 9.04 -9.45
C ARG A 321 -14.53 7.57 -9.09
N LYS A 322 -14.54 7.29 -7.79
CA LYS A 322 -14.42 5.92 -7.26
C LYS A 322 -15.53 4.99 -7.75
N ASP A 323 -16.74 5.51 -7.93
CA ASP A 323 -17.90 4.78 -8.45
C ASP A 323 -17.92 4.67 -9.99
N GLU A 324 -16.78 4.95 -10.65
CA GLU A 324 -16.58 4.94 -12.10
C GLU A 324 -17.37 6.02 -12.86
N SER A 325 -18.17 6.85 -12.17
CA SER A 325 -18.84 7.99 -12.80
C SER A 325 -17.82 9.03 -13.26
N SER A 326 -18.09 9.64 -14.41
CA SER A 326 -17.20 10.66 -14.99
C SER A 326 -17.68 12.07 -14.67
N PHE A 327 -16.75 13.02 -14.60
CA PHE A 327 -17.05 14.43 -14.46
C PHE A 327 -16.01 15.31 -15.17
N TRP A 328 -16.47 16.45 -15.69
CA TRP A 328 -15.57 17.45 -16.26
C TRP A 328 -14.89 18.23 -15.13
N ASN A 329 -13.58 17.98 -14.99
CA ASN A 329 -12.74 18.66 -14.02
C ASN A 329 -12.07 19.86 -14.67
N ARG A 330 -12.45 21.07 -14.24
CA ARG A 330 -11.62 22.26 -14.45
C ARG A 330 -10.55 22.26 -13.36
N LEU A 331 -9.33 21.89 -13.75
CA LEU A 331 -8.19 21.72 -12.86
C LEU A 331 -7.23 22.90 -12.99
N HIS A 332 -7.00 23.60 -11.90
CA HIS A 332 -5.94 24.62 -11.81
C HIS A 332 -4.78 24.10 -10.98
N ILE A 333 -3.57 24.15 -11.52
CA ILE A 333 -2.33 23.73 -10.85
C ILE A 333 -1.45 24.96 -10.68
N SER A 334 -0.89 25.17 -9.48
CA SER A 334 0.01 26.28 -9.20
C SER A 334 1.14 25.86 -8.27
N PRO A 335 2.39 26.31 -8.49
CA PRO A 335 3.46 26.11 -7.53
C PRO A 335 3.22 26.93 -6.26
N VAL A 336 3.45 26.31 -5.11
CA VAL A 336 3.37 26.93 -3.78
C VAL A 336 4.76 26.99 -3.21
N ARG A 337 5.28 28.22 -3.04
CA ARG A 337 6.64 28.47 -2.58
C ARG A 337 6.69 28.70 -1.06
N ASN A 338 7.71 28.15 -0.40
CA ASN A 338 8.02 28.44 1.00
C ASN A 338 8.59 29.86 1.17
N ALA A 339 8.96 30.25 2.40
CA ALA A 339 9.55 31.56 2.67
C ALA A 339 10.92 31.77 1.99
N THR A 340 11.64 30.71 1.64
CA THR A 340 12.92 30.82 0.90
C THR A 340 12.72 31.01 -0.61
N GLY A 341 11.47 31.11 -1.08
CA GLY A 341 11.15 31.23 -2.51
C GLY A 341 11.26 29.91 -3.30
N LYS A 342 11.62 28.79 -2.67
CA LYS A 342 11.65 27.48 -3.32
C LYS A 342 10.24 26.89 -3.36
N ILE A 343 9.91 26.16 -4.42
CA ILE A 343 8.65 25.42 -4.49
C ILE A 343 8.66 24.39 -3.36
N ALA A 344 7.65 24.41 -2.50
CA ALA A 344 7.44 23.42 -1.45
C ALA A 344 6.45 22.36 -1.90
N PHE A 345 5.38 22.78 -2.58
CA PHE A 345 4.32 21.91 -3.07
C PHE A 345 3.79 22.43 -4.40
N TYR A 346 3.08 21.57 -5.14
CA TYR A 346 2.08 22.02 -6.10
C TYR A 346 0.70 21.90 -5.48
N VAL A 347 -0.14 22.93 -5.67
CA VAL A 347 -1.56 22.85 -5.33
C VAL A 347 -2.35 22.55 -6.61
N GLY A 348 -3.23 21.55 -6.54
CA GLY A 348 -4.21 21.26 -7.59
C GLY A 348 -5.61 21.53 -7.07
N VAL A 349 -6.35 22.46 -7.69
CA VAL A 349 -7.71 22.86 -7.31
C VAL A 349 -8.71 22.38 -8.37
N GLN A 350 -9.63 21.52 -7.98
CA GLN A 350 -10.61 20.87 -8.86
C GLN A 350 -11.98 21.53 -8.75
N ILE A 351 -12.63 21.76 -9.89
CA ILE A 351 -14.04 22.15 -9.94
C ILE A 351 -14.76 21.23 -10.91
N ASN A 352 -15.90 20.68 -10.47
CA ASN A 352 -16.81 19.97 -11.35
C ASN A 352 -17.63 20.97 -12.15
N GLU A 353 -17.41 21.08 -13.46
CA GLU A 353 -18.19 22.01 -14.29
C GLU A 353 -19.67 21.62 -14.42
N ASN A 354 -20.00 20.35 -14.17
CA ASN A 354 -21.39 19.89 -14.24
C ASN A 354 -22.21 20.27 -13.00
N SER A 355 -21.59 20.79 -11.92
CA SER A 355 -22.33 21.19 -10.72
C SER A 355 -22.88 22.60 -10.87
N LYS A 356 -24.19 22.77 -10.64
CA LYS A 356 -24.82 24.09 -10.52
C LYS A 356 -24.34 24.76 -9.23
N ASP A 357 -23.55 25.81 -9.35
CA ASP A 357 -23.05 26.55 -8.19
C ASP A 357 -24.01 27.66 -7.75
N ALA A 358 -24.26 27.72 -6.44
CA ALA A 358 -25.19 28.65 -5.79
C ALA A 358 -24.53 29.97 -5.30
N HIS A 359 -23.24 30.18 -5.53
CA HIS A 359 -22.45 31.21 -4.83
C HIS A 359 -22.02 32.43 -5.65
N GLY A 360 -22.45 32.56 -6.92
CA GLY A 360 -22.25 33.79 -7.72
C GLY A 360 -20.81 34.15 -8.13
N LEU A 361 -19.78 33.44 -7.62
CA LEU A 361 -18.38 33.64 -8.00
C LEU A 361 -18.02 32.78 -9.22
N SER A 362 -17.23 33.35 -10.14
CA SER A 362 -16.70 32.60 -11.29
C SER A 362 -15.80 31.43 -10.83
N PRO A 363 -15.73 30.33 -11.61
CA PRO A 363 -14.86 29.20 -11.30
C PRO A 363 -13.39 29.59 -11.13
N GLU A 364 -12.93 30.58 -11.89
CA GLU A 364 -11.58 31.14 -11.78
C GLU A 364 -11.34 31.80 -10.43
N MET A 365 -12.25 32.67 -9.97
CA MET A 365 -12.13 33.32 -8.66
C MET A 365 -12.11 32.28 -7.52
N ARG A 366 -12.88 31.21 -7.64
CA ARG A 366 -12.88 30.11 -6.65
C ARG A 366 -11.55 29.36 -6.62
N GLN A 367 -10.92 29.11 -7.77
CA GLN A 367 -9.62 28.47 -7.82
C GLN A 367 -8.52 29.37 -7.28
N LEU A 368 -8.47 30.63 -7.74
CA LEU A 368 -7.43 31.57 -7.32
C LEU A 368 -7.52 31.91 -5.83
N SER A 369 -8.73 32.02 -5.27
CA SER A 369 -8.91 32.22 -3.82
C SER A 369 -8.41 31.02 -3.00
N ALA A 370 -8.66 29.78 -3.44
CA ALA A 370 -8.12 28.59 -2.80
C ALA A 370 -6.59 28.55 -2.87
N VAL A 371 -6.01 28.84 -4.04
CA VAL A 371 -4.54 28.92 -4.23
C VAL A 371 -3.94 29.99 -3.32
N ALA A 372 -4.56 31.17 -3.21
CA ALA A 372 -4.09 32.24 -2.34
C ALA A 372 -4.10 31.80 -0.86
N ALA A 373 -5.19 31.18 -0.40
CA ALA A 373 -5.30 30.68 0.97
C ALA A 373 -4.25 29.60 1.28
N VAL A 374 -4.01 28.67 0.35
CA VAL A 374 -2.94 27.67 0.46
C VAL A 374 -1.56 28.32 0.53
N LYS A 375 -1.27 29.28 -0.35
CA LYS A 375 0.02 30.00 -0.36
C LYS A 375 0.28 30.72 0.96
N VAL A 376 -0.75 31.31 1.57
CA VAL A 376 -0.66 31.93 2.89
C VAL A 376 -0.36 30.87 3.96
N ALA A 377 -1.13 29.77 3.99
CA ALA A 377 -0.95 28.70 4.97
C ALA A 377 0.47 28.10 4.93
N VAL A 378 1.02 27.88 3.74
CA VAL A 378 2.37 27.31 3.55
C VAL A 378 3.46 28.32 3.93
N ARG A 379 3.29 29.61 3.63
CA ARG A 379 4.29 30.64 4.01
C ARG A 379 4.40 30.84 5.52
N SER A 380 3.28 30.76 6.24
CA SER A 380 3.25 30.96 7.70
C SER A 380 4.02 29.88 8.49
N LEU A 381 4.44 28.77 7.86
CA LEU A 381 5.21 27.71 8.50
C LEU A 381 6.68 28.05 8.77
N SER A 382 7.25 28.97 8.00
CA SER A 382 8.69 29.27 8.08
C SER A 382 9.00 30.51 8.93
N ALA A 383 7.99 31.11 9.56
CA ALA A 383 8.13 32.24 10.46
C ALA A 383 8.16 31.76 11.94
N GLY A 384 9.19 30.99 12.30
CA GLY A 384 9.58 30.82 13.71
C GLY A 384 10.48 31.98 14.14
N PRO A 385 10.52 32.34 15.44
CA PRO A 385 11.24 33.53 15.90
C PRO A 385 12.74 33.38 15.63
N GLY A 386 13.29 34.33 14.86
CA GLY A 386 14.74 34.46 14.68
C GLY A 386 15.43 34.68 16.04
N PRO A 387 16.71 34.32 16.17
CA PRO A 387 17.45 34.52 17.40
C PRO A 387 17.45 36.00 17.75
N SER A 388 16.92 36.33 18.93
CA SER A 388 17.02 37.67 19.49
C SER A 388 18.50 38.00 19.66
N SER A 389 19.02 38.91 18.83
CA SER A 389 20.32 39.52 19.04
C SER A 389 20.25 40.31 20.34
N ARG A 390 20.70 39.72 21.45
CA ARG A 390 21.06 40.48 22.64
C ARG A 390 22.26 41.34 22.27
N SER A 391 21.99 42.62 22.05
CA SER A 391 22.98 43.68 22.11
C SER A 391 23.62 43.66 23.49
N SER A 392 24.88 43.22 23.57
CA SER A 392 25.73 43.46 24.73
C SER A 392 26.24 44.90 24.66
N SER A 393 25.53 45.78 25.35
CA SER A 393 26.06 47.06 25.82
C SER A 393 26.73 46.83 27.18
N SER A 394 28.06 46.85 27.21
CA SER A 394 28.95 47.38 28.27
C SER A 394 30.39 47.07 27.91
#